data_AF-A0A914SDN8-F1
#
_entry.id   AF-A0A914SDN8-F1
#
_cell.length_a   1.000
_cell.length_b   1.000
_cell.length_c   1.000
_cell.angle_alpha   90.00
_cell.angle_beta   90.00
_cell.angle_gamma   90.00
#
_symmetry.space_group_name_H-M   'P 1'
#
loop_
_entity.id
_entity.type
_entity.pdbx_description
1 polymer ?
#
loop_
_entity_poly.entity_id
_entity_poly.type
_entity_poly.pdbx_seq_one_letter_code
_entity_poly.pdbx_strand_id
1 'polypeptide(L)' 'WEGEGLNEVGKESDTGIVRVKVNPKYYRPTEVDHLVGDATKAKQKLGWEPQIGLEVMHLHSSVGTFAFFE' A
#
# COMPACT_ATOMS: atom_id res chain seq x y z
N TRP A 1 -8.67 -4.15 -15.41
CA TRP A 1 -7.75 -5.25 -15.06
C TRP A 1 -7.97 -6.38 -16.05
N GLU A 2 -6.89 -7.03 -16.49
CA GLU A 2 -6.93 -8.16 -17.41
C GLU A 2 -5.84 -9.17 -17.03
N GLY A 3 -6.07 -10.46 -17.28
CA GLY A 3 -5.16 -11.54 -16.91
C GLY A 3 -5.28 -11.99 -15.46
N GLU A 4 -4.35 -12.85 -15.02
CA GLU A 4 -4.28 -13.37 -13.66
C GLU A 4 -2.82 -13.66 -13.25
N GLY A 5 -2.55 -13.61 -11.95
CA GLY A 5 -1.24 -13.92 -11.38
C GLY A 5 -0.11 -13.09 -12.01
N LEU A 6 0.93 -13.76 -12.52
CA LEU A 6 2.08 -13.08 -13.13
C LEU A 6 1.76 -12.35 -14.45
N ASN A 7 0.62 -12.65 -15.07
CA ASN A 7 0.18 -12.03 -16.32
C ASN A 7 -0.86 -10.92 -16.10
N GLU A 8 -1.17 -10.58 -14.85
CA GLU A 8 -2.15 -9.55 -14.53
C GLU A 8 -1.62 -8.15 -14.86
N VAL A 9 -2.45 -7.36 -15.55
CA VAL A 9 -2.16 -5.98 -15.93
C VAL A 9 -3.31 -5.03 -15.62
N GLY A 10 -2.95 -3.84 -15.16
CA GLY A 10 -3.83 -2.68 -15.00
C GLY A 10 -3.67 -1.72 -16.18
N LYS A 11 -4.71 -1.60 -17.00
CA LYS A 11 -4.77 -0.68 -18.15
C LYS A 11 -5.65 0.52 -17.83
N GLU A 12 -5.21 1.69 -18.27
CA GLU A 12 -6.03 2.90 -18.32
C GLU A 12 -7.20 2.67 -19.30
N SER A 13 -8.42 3.00 -18.87
CA SER A 13 -9.64 2.71 -19.63
C SER A 13 -9.67 3.36 -21.01
N ASP A 14 -9.17 4.59 -21.09
CA ASP A 14 -9.39 5.46 -22.24
C ASP A 14 -8.33 5.24 -23.34
N THR A 15 -7.11 4.92 -22.92
CA THR A 15 -5.94 4.83 -23.82
C THR A 15 -5.48 3.39 -24.04
N GLY A 16 -5.88 2.46 -23.17
CA GLY A 16 -5.36 1.09 -23.14
C GLY A 16 -3.91 0.98 -22.67
N ILE A 17 -3.27 2.08 -22.25
CA ILE A 17 -1.89 2.08 -21.75
C ILE A 17 -1.81 1.27 -20.46
N VAL A 18 -0.85 0.35 -20.40
CA VAL A 18 -0.55 -0.42 -19.18
C VAL A 18 0.12 0.50 -18.16
N ARG A 19 -0.56 0.76 -17.05
CA ARG A 19 -0.06 1.56 -15.92
C ARG A 19 0.52 0.70 -14.80
N VAL A 20 0.00 -0.52 -14.63
CA VAL A 20 0.42 -1.45 -13.57
C VAL A 20 0.64 -2.84 -14.16
N LYS A 21 1.71 -3.52 -13.75
CA LYS A 21 2.00 -4.91 -14.12
C LYS A 21 2.69 -5.65 -12.99
N VAL A 22 2.52 -6.98 -12.94
CA VAL A 22 3.22 -7.84 -11.98
C VAL A 22 4.66 -8.09 -12.43
N ASN A 23 5.61 -8.03 -11.50
CA ASN A 23 7.00 -8.42 -11.74
C ASN A 23 7.44 -9.47 -10.71
N PRO A 24 7.78 -10.71 -11.13
CA PRO A 24 8.19 -11.79 -10.23
C PRO A 24 9.32 -11.42 -9.27
N LYS A 25 10.19 -10.48 -9.66
CA LYS A 25 11.31 -10.00 -8.83
C LYS A 25 10.88 -9.48 -7.45
N TYR A 26 9.66 -8.94 -7.33
CA TYR A 26 9.16 -8.37 -6.07
C TYR A 26 8.41 -9.39 -5.21
N TYR A 27 8.25 -10.65 -5.65
CA TYR A 27 7.71 -11.70 -4.79
C TYR A 27 8.71 -12.05 -3.71
N ARG A 28 8.21 -12.21 -2.49
CA ARG A 28 9.02 -12.71 -1.38
C ARG A 28 8.81 -14.22 -1.26
N PRO A 29 9.87 -15.01 -1.02
CA PRO A 29 9.75 -16.47 -0.84
C PRO A 29 8.79 -16.89 0.28
N THR A 30 8.59 -15.98 1.24
CA THR A 30 7.64 -16.13 2.34
C THR A 30 6.79 -14.88 2.40
N GLU A 31 5.53 -15.02 2.00
CA GLU A 31 4.53 -13.96 2.12
C GLU A 31 3.65 -14.23 3.34
N VAL A 32 3.10 -13.17 3.93
CA VAL A 32 2.12 -13.27 5.01
C VAL A 32 0.81 -12.67 4.52
N ASP A 33 -0.23 -13.49 4.44
CA ASP A 33 -1.51 -13.09 3.84
C ASP A 33 -2.21 -11.97 4.63
N HIS A 34 -2.12 -12.02 5.96
CA HIS A 34 -2.78 -11.08 6.85
C HIS A 34 -1.88 -10.67 8.02
N LEU A 35 -1.74 -9.35 8.19
CA LEU A 35 -1.02 -8.75 9.31
C LEU A 35 -1.92 -7.69 9.96
N VAL A 36 -2.52 -8.06 11.09
CA VAL A 36 -3.34 -7.16 11.92
C VAL A 36 -2.84 -7.25 13.35
N GLY A 37 -2.34 -6.14 13.89
CA GLY A 37 -1.85 -6.06 15.27
C GLY A 37 -2.93 -5.59 16.24
N ASP A 38 -3.03 -6.23 17.40
CA ASP A 38 -3.83 -5.76 18.53
C ASP A 38 -2.96 -4.96 19.52
N ALA A 39 -3.20 -3.66 19.61
CA ALA A 39 -2.46 -2.75 20.48
C ALA A 39 -3.07 -2.57 21.88
N THR A 40 -4.07 -3.38 22.27
CA THR A 40 -4.79 -3.25 23.55
C THR A 40 -3.85 -3.19 24.76
N LYS A 41 -2.80 -4.00 24.78
CA LYS A 41 -1.79 -3.99 25.87
C LYS A 41 -1.06 -2.66 25.99
N ALA A 42 -0.68 -2.05 24.86
CA ALA A 42 0.02 -0.77 24.84
C ALA A 42 -0.89 0.37 25.29
N LYS A 43 -2.15 0.38 24.83
CA LYS A 43 -3.17 1.31 25.28
C LYS A 43 -3.39 1.25 26.79
N GLN A 44 -3.57 0.05 27.35
CA GLN A 44 -3.83 -0.12 28.78
C GLN A 44 -2.63 0.26 29.67
N LYS A 45 -1.41 -0.13 29.28
CA LYS A 45 -0.23 0.05 30.14
C LYS A 45 0.47 1.38 29.95
N LEU A 46 0.39 1.94 28.74
CA LEU A 46 1.16 3.13 28.35
C LEU A 46 0.26 4.31 27.98
N GLY A 47 -1.07 4.13 27.94
CA GLY A 47 -1.98 5.14 27.41
C GLY A 47 -1.76 5.42 25.92
N TRP A 48 -1.05 4.53 25.22
CA TRP A 48 -0.63 4.76 23.85
C TRP A 48 -1.77 4.44 22.86
N GLU A 49 -2.01 5.36 21.92
CA GLU A 49 -2.95 5.20 20.82
C GLU A 49 -2.38 5.81 19.52
N PRO A 50 -2.63 5.19 18.35
CA PRO A 50 -2.21 5.76 17.07
C PRO A 50 -2.96 7.06 16.79
N GLN A 51 -2.22 8.12 16.47
CA GLN A 51 -2.80 9.44 16.20
C GLN A 51 -3.16 9.65 14.72
N ILE A 52 -2.63 8.80 13.83
CA ILE A 52 -2.74 8.96 12.38
C ILE A 52 -3.29 7.66 11.78
N GLY A 53 -4.43 7.78 11.10
CA GLY A 53 -5.01 6.69 10.31
C GLY A 53 -4.35 6.54 8.94
N LEU A 54 -4.58 5.40 8.29
CA LEU A 54 -3.97 5.06 7.00
C LEU A 54 -4.25 6.10 5.90
N GLU A 55 -5.48 6.61 5.82
CA GLU A 55 -5.88 7.60 4.81
C GLU A 55 -5.10 8.90 4.96
N VAL A 56 -4.99 9.41 6.19
CA VAL A 56 -4.25 10.63 6.49
C VAL A 56 -2.76 10.43 6.19
N MET A 57 -2.20 9.26 6.52
CA MET A 57 -0.81 8.93 6.19
C MET A 57 -0.57 8.95 4.68
N HIS A 58 -1.45 8.31 3.89
CA HIS A 58 -1.35 8.28 2.43
C HIS A 58 -1.32 9.69 1.84
N LEU A 59 -2.24 10.57 2.31
CA LEU A 59 -2.30 11.95 1.85
C LEU A 59 -1.00 12.72 2.15
N HIS A 60 -0.45 12.60 3.37
CA HIS A 60 0.81 13.27 3.73
C HIS A 60 1.99 12.78 2.90
N SER A 61 2.09 11.46 2.64
CA SER A 61 3.18 10.90 1.83
C SER A 61 3.11 11.34 0.37
N SER A 62 1.91 11.41 -0.20
CA SER A 62 1.72 11.88 -1.58
C SER A 62 2.05 13.35 -1.72
N VAL A 63 1.49 14.23 -0.87
CA VAL A 63 1.77 15.68 -0.91
C VAL A 63 3.24 15.97 -0.63
N GLY A 64 3.83 15.27 0.35
CA GLY A 64 5.25 15.42 0.66
C GLY A 64 6.16 15.02 -0.52
N THR A 65 5.78 14.00 -1.28
CA THR A 65 6.52 13.60 -2.49
C THR A 65 6.36 14.65 -3.59
N PHE A 66 5.15 15.16 -3.83
CA PHE A 66 4.93 16.21 -4.84
C PHE A 66 5.66 17.52 -4.52
N ALA A 67 5.67 17.95 -3.25
CA ALA A 67 6.34 19.17 -2.82
C ALA A 67 7.88 19.11 -2.87
N PHE A 68 8.47 17.92 -3.04
CA PHE A 68 9.91 17.73 -3.20
C PHE A 68 10.36 17.70 -4.67
N PHE A 69 9.42 17.69 -5.62
CA PHE A 69 9.69 17.66 -7.06
C PHE A 69 9.34 18.96 -7.79
N GLU A 70 9.00 20.04 -7.07
CA GLU A 70 8.99 21.43 -7.56
C GLU A 70 10.09 22.24 -6.88
#